data_AF-A0A958I8C4-F1
#
_entry.id   AF-A0A958I8C4-F1
#
_cell.length_a   1.000
_cell.length_b   1.000
_cell.length_c   1.000
_cell.angle_alpha   90.00
_cell.angle_beta   90.00
_cell.angle_gamma   90.00
#
_symmetry.space_group_name_H-M   'P 1'
#
loop_
_entity.id
_entity.type
_entity.pdbx_description
1 polymer ?
#
loop_
_entity_poly.entity_id
_entity_poly.type
_entity_poly.pdbx_seq_one_letter_code
_entity_poly.pdbx_strand_id
1 'polypeptide(L)'
;MSLVWAQEENSLSEQLEPLRPFVGKTWRGVVAGSDSAKQTVDVSKWERALNGRAVRILHSVNDGAYGGETIVFWDREKEKLVYYYFTTAGFMTQGTFALEGKIFTAHEYVTGNQDGITEVKSSGEILPDGSLKTFSTFLKNGEWVQGRETIYREDPDAEVIFR
;
A
#
# COMPACT_ATOMS: atom_id res chain seq x y z
N MET A 1 -19.89 -27.94 3.82
CA MET A 1 -19.89 -26.62 3.15
C MET A 1 -19.58 -26.86 1.69
N SER A 2 -20.43 -26.45 0.74
CA SER A 2 -20.26 -26.76 -0.69
C SER A 2 -19.12 -25.94 -1.30
N LEU A 3 -18.39 -26.53 -2.25
CA LEU A 3 -17.22 -25.95 -2.93
C LEU A 3 -17.48 -24.53 -3.50
N VAL A 4 -18.72 -24.25 -3.88
CA VAL A 4 -19.18 -22.95 -4.42
C VAL A 4 -19.10 -21.83 -3.38
N TRP A 5 -19.36 -22.13 -2.10
CA TRP A 5 -19.32 -21.13 -1.02
C TRP A 5 -17.89 -20.77 -0.62
N ALA A 6 -16.98 -21.75 -0.63
CA ALA A 6 -15.56 -21.52 -0.40
C ALA A 6 -14.91 -20.70 -1.53
N GLN A 7 -15.46 -20.78 -2.75
CA GLN A 7 -14.97 -20.01 -3.90
C GLN A 7 -15.45 -18.54 -3.86
N GLU A 8 -16.65 -18.26 -3.34
CA GLU A 8 -17.13 -16.89 -3.08
C GLU A 8 -16.40 -16.21 -1.92
N GLU A 9 -15.97 -16.94 -0.89
CA GLU A 9 -15.22 -16.38 0.24
C GLU A 9 -13.85 -15.82 -0.18
N ASN A 10 -13.25 -16.37 -1.23
CA ASN A 10 -11.93 -15.98 -1.72
C ASN A 10 -11.94 -15.14 -3.01
N SER A 11 -13.10 -14.79 -3.57
CA SER A 11 -13.15 -14.00 -4.81
C SER A 11 -12.92 -12.51 -4.56
N LEU A 12 -12.25 -11.85 -5.51
CA LEU A 12 -12.20 -10.39 -5.64
C LEU A 12 -13.12 -9.99 -6.80
N SER A 13 -13.61 -8.76 -6.82
CA SER A 13 -14.23 -8.24 -8.04
C SER A 13 -13.19 -8.19 -9.15
N GLU A 14 -13.62 -8.38 -10.40
CA GLU A 14 -12.77 -8.40 -11.60
C GLU A 14 -11.73 -7.27 -11.63
N GLN A 15 -12.14 -6.04 -11.28
CA GLN A 15 -11.30 -4.86 -11.32
C GLN A 15 -10.19 -4.85 -10.23
N LEU A 16 -10.33 -5.67 -9.19
CA LEU A 16 -9.36 -5.85 -8.11
C LEU A 16 -8.49 -7.09 -8.31
N GLU A 17 -8.76 -7.94 -9.30
CA GLU A 17 -7.93 -9.11 -9.61
C GLU A 17 -6.45 -8.80 -9.85
N PRO A 18 -6.06 -7.64 -10.43
CA PRO A 18 -4.65 -7.29 -10.51
C PRO A 18 -3.95 -7.31 -9.14
N LEU A 19 -4.66 -7.01 -8.04
CA LEU A 19 -4.10 -7.01 -6.68
C LEU A 19 -3.99 -8.41 -6.06
N ARG A 20 -4.53 -9.45 -6.70
CA ARG A 20 -4.54 -10.83 -6.21
C ARG A 20 -3.18 -11.33 -5.69
N PRO A 21 -2.03 -11.04 -6.34
CA PRO A 21 -0.74 -11.52 -5.87
C PRO A 21 -0.32 -11.00 -4.49
N PHE A 22 -0.93 -9.92 -4.01
CA PHE A 22 -0.63 -9.29 -2.72
C PHE A 22 -1.62 -9.71 -1.62
N VAL A 23 -2.89 -9.92 -1.97
CA VAL A 23 -3.96 -10.18 -1.01
C VAL A 23 -3.73 -11.49 -0.25
N GLY A 24 -3.90 -11.44 1.08
CA GLY A 24 -3.68 -12.55 2.00
C GLY A 24 -2.24 -12.65 2.52
N LYS A 25 -1.36 -11.70 2.16
CA LYS A 25 0.05 -11.72 2.52
C LYS A 25 0.45 -10.55 3.40
N THR A 26 1.52 -10.77 4.16
CA THR A 26 2.25 -9.72 4.85
C THR A 26 3.57 -9.46 4.11
N TRP A 27 3.90 -8.19 3.95
CA TRP A 27 5.08 -7.72 3.26
C TRP A 27 5.91 -6.86 4.19
N ARG A 28 7.20 -7.19 4.32
CA ARG A 28 8.18 -6.44 5.10
C ARG A 28 9.13 -5.71 4.18
N GLY A 29 9.08 -4.38 4.24
CA GLY A 29 9.90 -3.42 3.52
C GLY A 29 11.09 -2.94 4.33
N VAL A 30 12.23 -2.83 3.66
CA VAL A 30 13.42 -2.14 4.18
C VAL A 30 13.70 -0.94 3.29
N VAL A 31 13.75 0.24 3.91
CA VAL A 31 14.11 1.48 3.20
C VAL A 31 15.61 1.49 2.89
N ALA A 32 15.95 1.67 1.62
CA ALA A 32 17.32 1.73 1.15
C ALA A 32 18.10 2.89 1.80
N GLY A 33 19.38 2.66 2.12
CA GLY A 33 20.26 3.67 2.71
C GLY A 33 19.98 3.98 4.19
N SER A 34 19.07 3.26 4.86
CA SER A 34 18.95 3.33 6.31
C SER A 34 20.13 2.62 6.98
N ASP A 35 20.69 3.25 8.02
CA ASP A 35 21.77 2.66 8.83
C ASP A 35 21.31 1.32 9.40
N SER A 36 22.16 0.28 9.32
CA SER A 36 21.90 -1.03 9.90
C SER A 36 21.48 -0.98 11.38
N ALA A 37 21.93 0.02 12.14
CA ALA A 37 21.54 0.22 13.54
C ALA A 37 20.16 0.88 13.73
N LYS A 38 19.61 1.52 12.68
CA LYS A 38 18.32 2.25 12.68
C LYS A 38 17.59 2.07 11.36
N GLN A 39 17.47 0.82 10.94
CA GLN A 39 16.79 0.47 9.69
C GLN A 39 15.34 0.93 9.77
N THR A 40 14.87 1.66 8.76
CA THR A 40 13.44 1.94 8.67
C THR A 40 12.77 0.71 8.08
N VAL A 41 11.91 0.11 8.89
CA VAL A 41 11.14 -1.08 8.54
C VAL A 41 9.69 -0.69 8.36
N ASP A 42 9.13 -1.09 7.24
CA ASP A 42 7.72 -0.92 6.91
C ASP A 42 7.10 -2.32 6.84
N VAL A 43 5.97 -2.55 7.51
CA VAL A 43 5.21 -3.79 7.41
C VAL A 43 3.83 -3.46 6.90
N SER A 44 3.40 -4.15 5.84
CA SER A 44 2.04 -4.04 5.33
C SER A 44 1.36 -5.40 5.21
N LYS A 45 0.09 -5.46 5.60
CA LYS A 45 -0.76 -6.65 5.48
C LYS A 45 -1.93 -6.35 4.56
N TRP A 46 -2.06 -7.15 3.52
CA TRP A 46 -3.07 -6.97 2.47
C TRP A 46 -4.20 -7.97 2.67
N GLU A 47 -5.42 -7.48 2.78
CA GLU A 47 -6.58 -8.28 3.16
C GLU A 47 -7.74 -8.04 2.22
N ARG A 48 -8.50 -9.11 1.96
CA ARG A 48 -9.80 -8.98 1.30
C ARG A 48 -10.75 -8.22 2.23
N ALA A 49 -11.44 -7.22 1.69
CA ALA A 49 -12.43 -6.45 2.43
C ALA A 49 -13.75 -6.36 1.65
N LEU A 50 -14.84 -6.07 2.38
CA LEU A 50 -16.17 -5.81 1.81
C LEU A 50 -16.63 -6.87 0.79
N ASN A 51 -16.46 -8.15 1.14
CA ASN A 51 -16.78 -9.28 0.28
C ASN A 51 -16.09 -9.23 -1.10
N GLY A 52 -14.82 -8.82 -1.12
CA GLY A 52 -14.01 -8.79 -2.33
C GLY A 52 -14.23 -7.54 -3.20
N ARG A 53 -15.02 -6.58 -2.73
CA ARG A 53 -15.21 -5.28 -3.40
C ARG A 53 -14.21 -4.22 -2.97
N ALA A 54 -13.36 -4.55 -2.00
CA ALA A 54 -12.24 -3.73 -1.60
C ALA A 54 -11.05 -4.60 -1.19
N VAL A 55 -9.87 -4.01 -1.21
CA VAL A 55 -8.66 -4.53 -0.56
C VAL A 55 -8.30 -3.57 0.57
N ARG A 56 -8.19 -4.11 1.78
CA ARG A 56 -7.67 -3.40 2.93
C ARG A 56 -6.16 -3.61 2.99
N ILE A 57 -5.42 -2.56 3.32
CA ILE A 57 -4.00 -2.64 3.58
C ILE A 57 -3.75 -2.00 4.94
N LEU A 58 -3.35 -2.81 5.92
CA LEU A 58 -2.86 -2.30 7.19
C LEU A 58 -1.36 -2.08 7.05
N HIS A 59 -0.84 -0.98 7.60
CA HIS A 59 0.55 -0.57 7.44
C HIS A 59 1.08 -0.02 8.77
N SER A 60 2.27 -0.45 9.18
CA SER A 60 3.02 0.16 10.28
C SER A 60 4.51 0.28 9.98
N VAL A 61 5.12 1.37 10.43
CA VAL A 61 6.55 1.64 10.35
C VAL A 61 7.17 1.56 11.74
N ASN A 62 8.36 0.95 11.82
CA ASN A 62 9.20 0.87 13.02
C ASN A 62 8.42 0.44 14.26
N ASP A 63 7.80 -0.74 14.19
CA ASP A 63 7.03 -1.36 15.27
C ASP A 63 5.88 -0.49 15.80
N GLY A 64 5.24 0.28 14.92
CA GLY A 64 4.07 1.11 15.22
C GLY A 64 4.38 2.55 15.60
N ALA A 65 5.59 3.04 15.33
CA ALA A 65 5.90 4.48 15.46
C ALA A 65 5.06 5.36 14.53
N TYR A 66 4.65 4.80 13.39
CA TYR A 66 3.71 5.37 12.45
C TYR A 66 2.91 4.23 11.81
N GLY A 67 1.71 4.51 11.34
CA GLY A 67 0.95 3.53 10.58
C GLY A 67 -0.34 4.11 10.01
N GLY A 68 -1.13 3.23 9.43
CA GLY A 68 -2.46 3.56 8.97
C GLY A 68 -3.17 2.40 8.28
N GLU A 69 -4.35 2.70 7.76
CA GLU A 69 -5.21 1.77 7.05
C GLU A 69 -5.59 2.36 5.70
N THR A 70 -5.33 1.60 4.63
CA THR A 70 -5.75 1.93 3.27
C THR A 70 -6.92 1.04 2.88
N ILE A 71 -7.95 1.63 2.26
CA ILE A 71 -9.01 0.89 1.58
C ILE A 71 -8.94 1.21 0.09
N VAL A 72 -8.60 0.21 -0.72
CA VAL A 72 -8.56 0.28 -2.19
C VAL A 72 -9.86 -0.32 -2.74
N PHE A 73 -10.52 0.37 -3.66
CA PHE A 73 -11.75 -0.10 -4.30
C PHE A 73 -11.86 0.42 -5.73
N TRP A 74 -12.72 -0.20 -6.55
CA TRP A 74 -13.01 0.27 -7.89
C TRP A 74 -14.05 1.41 -7.86
N ASP A 75 -13.66 2.58 -8.33
CA ASP A 75 -14.56 3.71 -8.58
C ASP A 75 -15.12 3.58 -10.00
N ARG A 76 -16.44 3.35 -10.09
CA ARG A 76 -17.14 3.12 -11.37
C ARG A 76 -17.25 4.37 -12.22
N GLU A 77 -17.33 5.55 -11.61
CA GLU A 77 -17.46 6.80 -12.36
C GLU A 77 -16.11 7.22 -12.96
N LYS A 78 -15.02 6.95 -12.23
CA LYS A 78 -13.65 7.26 -12.67
C LYS A 78 -13.01 6.16 -13.51
N GLU A 79 -13.59 4.97 -13.52
CA GLU A 79 -13.04 3.75 -14.12
C GLU A 79 -11.60 3.48 -13.67
N LYS A 80 -11.36 3.60 -12.36
CA LYS A 80 -10.03 3.43 -11.75
C LYS A 80 -10.11 2.76 -10.38
N LEU A 81 -9.00 2.14 -9.97
CA LEU A 81 -8.79 1.84 -8.56
C LEU A 81 -8.49 3.15 -7.83
N VAL A 82 -9.29 3.42 -6.81
CA VAL A 82 -9.18 4.56 -5.92
C VAL A 82 -8.90 4.04 -4.52
N TYR A 83 -8.19 4.82 -3.73
CA TYR A 83 -7.99 4.50 -2.33
C TYR A 83 -8.11 5.71 -1.43
N TYR A 84 -8.42 5.42 -0.17
CA TYR A 84 -8.24 6.31 0.96
C TYR A 84 -7.27 5.66 1.92
N TYR A 85 -6.34 6.44 2.46
CA TYR A 85 -5.40 6.02 3.49
C TYR A 85 -5.52 6.95 4.69
N PHE A 86 -5.80 6.37 5.85
CA PHE A 86 -5.97 7.08 7.11
C PHE A 86 -4.78 6.78 8.00
N THR A 87 -4.17 7.82 8.56
CA THR A 87 -2.90 7.68 9.30
C THR A 87 -3.09 7.84 10.79
N THR A 88 -2.21 7.20 11.57
CA THR A 88 -2.11 7.43 13.02
C THR A 88 -1.59 8.83 13.36
N ALA A 89 -0.99 9.53 12.37
CA ALA A 89 -0.52 10.91 12.51
C ALA A 89 -1.63 11.96 12.32
N GLY A 90 -2.89 11.55 12.14
CA GLY A 90 -4.03 12.47 12.09
C GLY A 90 -4.28 13.16 10.74
N PHE A 91 -3.56 12.76 9.70
CA PHE A 91 -3.82 13.18 8.31
C PHE A 91 -4.35 12.01 7.47
N MET A 92 -4.85 12.31 6.29
CA MET A 92 -5.28 11.31 5.32
C MET A 92 -4.71 11.59 3.93
N THR A 93 -4.66 10.56 3.12
CA THR A 93 -4.45 10.69 1.69
C THR A 93 -5.57 9.99 0.92
N GLN A 94 -5.79 10.46 -0.30
CA GLN A 94 -6.63 9.77 -1.26
C GLN A 94 -5.98 9.82 -2.62
N GLY A 95 -6.12 8.75 -3.38
CA GLY A 95 -5.39 8.63 -4.64
C GLY A 95 -5.96 7.61 -5.58
N THR A 96 -5.28 7.46 -6.70
CA THR A 96 -5.51 6.40 -7.67
C THR A 96 -4.36 5.42 -7.67
N PHE A 97 -4.67 4.17 -7.98
CA PHE A 97 -3.71 3.08 -8.08
C PHE A 97 -3.89 2.40 -9.43
N ALA A 98 -2.80 1.97 -10.06
CA ALA A 98 -2.83 1.15 -11.26
C ALA A 98 -1.77 0.06 -11.16
N LEU A 99 -2.08 -1.13 -11.67
CA LEU A 99 -1.14 -2.22 -11.84
C LEU A 99 -1.21 -2.72 -13.27
N GLU A 100 -0.11 -2.55 -14.00
CA GLU A 100 0.05 -2.98 -15.38
C GLU A 100 1.15 -4.05 -15.43
N GLY A 101 0.72 -5.31 -15.50
CA GLY A 101 1.64 -6.44 -15.41
C GLY A 101 2.36 -6.48 -14.06
N LYS A 102 3.65 -6.14 -14.07
CA LYS A 102 4.50 -6.12 -12.86
C LYS A 102 4.76 -4.72 -12.32
N ILE A 103 4.29 -3.69 -13.02
CA ILE A 103 4.53 -2.29 -12.65
C ILE A 103 3.29 -1.73 -11.98
N PHE A 104 3.44 -1.14 -10.80
CA PHE A 104 2.39 -0.36 -10.19
C PHE A 104 2.73 1.13 -10.19
N THR A 105 1.70 1.96 -10.26
CA THR A 105 1.80 3.40 -10.07
C THR A 105 0.68 3.88 -9.16
N ALA A 106 0.97 4.90 -8.36
CA ALA A 106 0.00 5.57 -7.53
C ALA A 106 0.27 7.07 -7.49
N HIS A 107 -0.80 7.85 -7.41
CA HIS A 107 -0.75 9.29 -7.19
C HIS A 107 -1.84 9.66 -6.20
N GLU A 108 -1.43 10.29 -5.10
CA GLU A 108 -2.30 10.71 -4.00
C GLU A 108 -2.13 12.17 -3.64
N TYR A 109 -3.20 12.69 -3.05
CA TYR A 109 -3.31 14.02 -2.48
C TYR A 109 -3.38 13.89 -0.96
N VAL A 110 -2.61 14.71 -0.26
CA VAL A 110 -2.48 14.70 1.20
C VAL A 110 -3.35 15.81 1.79
N THR A 111 -4.11 15.49 2.83
CA THR A 111 -4.95 16.46 3.56
C THR A 111 -4.73 16.34 5.06
N GLY A 112 -4.53 17.47 5.74
CA GLY A 112 -4.43 17.53 7.20
C GLY A 112 -3.05 17.26 7.79
N ASN A 113 -2.00 17.21 6.98
CA ASN A 113 -0.63 17.10 7.50
C ASN A 113 -0.05 18.46 7.93
N GLN A 114 1.06 18.43 8.65
CA GLN A 114 1.77 19.63 9.11
C GLN A 114 3.11 19.85 8.39
N ASP A 115 3.54 18.88 7.56
CA ASP A 115 4.87 18.87 6.96
C ASP A 115 4.94 19.51 5.57
N GLY A 116 3.84 20.11 5.09
CA GLY A 116 3.77 20.81 3.80
C GLY A 116 3.79 19.90 2.57
N ILE A 117 3.63 18.58 2.74
CA ILE A 117 3.47 17.63 1.62
C ILE A 117 2.02 17.69 1.16
N THR A 118 1.79 17.95 -0.13
CA THR A 118 0.43 18.05 -0.69
C THR A 118 0.10 16.91 -1.64
N GLU A 119 1.11 16.29 -2.25
CA GLU A 119 0.94 15.15 -3.15
C GLU A 119 2.07 14.14 -2.96
N VAL A 120 1.78 12.88 -3.24
CA VAL A 120 2.79 11.82 -3.32
C VAL A 120 2.59 11.06 -4.62
N LYS A 121 3.68 10.76 -5.32
CA LYS A 121 3.70 9.84 -6.45
C LYS A 121 4.55 8.65 -6.07
N SER A 122 4.02 7.47 -6.32
CA SER A 122 4.69 6.20 -6.04
C SER A 122 4.67 5.33 -7.29
N SER A 123 5.76 4.59 -7.48
CA SER A 123 5.85 3.57 -8.51
C SER A 123 6.59 2.37 -7.95
N GLY A 124 6.43 1.23 -8.59
CA GLY A 124 7.26 0.10 -8.28
C GLY A 124 7.09 -1.07 -9.22
N GLU A 125 7.90 -2.08 -8.98
CA GLU A 125 8.04 -3.24 -9.84
C GLU A 125 8.10 -4.52 -8.99
N ILE A 126 7.33 -5.53 -9.39
CA ILE A 126 7.49 -6.90 -8.91
C ILE A 126 8.71 -7.51 -9.61
N LEU A 127 9.78 -7.72 -8.86
CA LEU A 127 11.04 -8.26 -9.37
C LEU A 127 10.93 -9.77 -9.68
N PRO A 128 11.89 -10.35 -10.45
CA PRO A 128 11.87 -11.77 -10.79
C PRO A 128 11.88 -12.72 -9.58
N ASP A 129 12.45 -12.28 -8.44
CA ASP A 129 12.47 -13.04 -7.18
C ASP A 129 11.16 -12.91 -6.37
N GLY A 130 10.17 -12.20 -6.89
CA GLY A 130 8.89 -11.94 -6.23
C GLY A 130 8.91 -10.79 -5.22
N SER A 131 10.07 -10.16 -4.98
CA SER A 131 10.14 -8.95 -4.15
C SER A 131 9.52 -7.76 -4.87
N LEU A 132 9.03 -6.79 -4.10
CA LEU A 132 8.44 -5.56 -4.61
C LEU A 132 9.40 -4.40 -4.34
N LYS A 133 9.93 -3.81 -5.41
CA LYS A 133 10.72 -2.59 -5.33
C LYS A 133 9.81 -1.39 -5.51
N THR A 134 9.84 -0.44 -4.58
CA THR A 134 9.02 0.78 -4.64
C THR A 134 9.89 2.03 -4.58
N PHE A 135 9.40 3.11 -5.19
CA PHE A 135 9.99 4.43 -5.15
C PHE A 135 8.90 5.48 -5.03
N SER A 136 9.12 6.48 -4.17
CA SER A 136 8.20 7.61 -3.99
C SER A 136 8.85 8.96 -4.24
N THR A 137 8.05 9.94 -4.62
CA THR A 137 8.38 11.37 -4.63
C THR A 137 7.27 12.16 -3.98
N PHE A 138 7.62 13.28 -3.36
CA PHE A 138 6.70 14.10 -2.58
C PHE A 138 6.66 15.51 -3.17
N LEU A 139 5.47 16.06 -3.37
CA LEU A 139 5.31 17.49 -3.61
C LEU A 139 5.29 18.18 -2.27
N LYS A 140 6.40 18.81 -1.89
CA LYS A 140 6.57 19.48 -0.59
C LYS A 140 6.77 20.97 -0.83
N ASN A 141 5.90 21.79 -0.24
CA ASN A 141 5.95 23.25 -0.37
C ASN A 141 6.00 23.74 -1.83
N GLY A 142 5.32 23.04 -2.74
CA GLY A 142 5.27 23.37 -4.17
C GLY A 142 6.41 22.80 -5.02
N GLU A 143 7.39 22.11 -4.43
CA GLU A 143 8.51 21.49 -5.14
C GLU A 143 8.51 19.97 -5.01
N TRP A 144 8.77 19.28 -6.13
CA TRP A 144 8.93 17.82 -6.11
C TRP A 144 10.29 17.47 -5.53
N VAL A 145 10.27 16.77 -4.39
CA VAL A 145 11.48 16.25 -3.74
C VAL A 145 11.54 14.73 -3.88
N GLN A 146 12.76 14.24 -4.06
CA GLN A 146 13.02 12.80 -4.11
C GLN A 146 12.65 12.16 -2.79
N GLY A 147 11.85 11.09 -2.86
CA GLY A 147 11.44 10.32 -1.69
C GLY A 147 12.37 9.15 -1.45
N ARG A 148 11.77 7.99 -1.18
CA ARG A 148 12.47 6.82 -0.65
C ARG A 148 12.31 5.62 -1.57
N GLU A 149 13.39 4.84 -1.68
CA GLU A 149 13.33 3.51 -2.27
C GLU A 149 13.14 2.48 -1.15
N THR A 150 12.24 1.53 -1.34
CA THR A 150 11.98 0.43 -0.39
C THR A 150 11.92 -0.88 -1.14
N ILE A 151 12.52 -1.93 -0.57
CA ILE A 151 12.41 -3.30 -1.09
C ILE A 151 11.59 -4.12 -0.11
N TYR A 152 10.42 -4.57 -0.55
CA TYR A 152 9.52 -5.45 0.21
C TYR A 152 9.70 -6.89 -0.18
N ARG A 153 9.67 -7.76 0.82
CA ARG A 153 9.57 -9.21 0.65
C ARG A 153 8.36 -9.71 1.43
N GLU A 154 7.75 -10.78 0.94
CA GLU A 154 6.75 -11.50 1.71
C GLU A 154 7.42 -12.01 3.00
N ASP A 155 6.78 -11.75 4.13
CA ASP A 155 7.24 -12.13 5.45
C ASP A 155 6.01 -12.48 6.30
N PRO A 156 5.61 -13.76 6.36
CA PRO A 156 4.39 -14.17 7.05
C PRO A 156 4.47 -14.01 8.58
N ASP A 157 5.68 -13.88 9.13
CA ASP A 157 5.92 -13.74 10.57
C ASP A 157 5.99 -12.26 11.00
N ALA A 158 6.06 -11.32 10.05
CA ALA A 158 5.97 -9.90 10.34
C ALA A 158 4.56 -9.50 10.78
N GLU A 159 4.47 -8.53 11.68
CA GLU A 159 3.20 -8.05 12.23
C GLU A 159 3.02 -6.55 12.00
N VAL A 160 1.78 -6.16 11.70
CA VAL A 160 1.39 -4.75 11.70
C VAL A 160 1.03 -4.34 13.12
N ILE A 161 1.70 -3.30 13.64
CA ILE A 161 1.56 -2.84 15.02
C ILE A 161 1.03 -1.41 15.03
N PHE A 162 -0.04 -1.15 15.79
CA PHE A 162 -0.50 0.19 16.15
C PHE A 162 -0.30 0.41 17.65
N ARG A 163 0.33 1.52 18.03
CA ARG A 163 0.62 1.90 19.42
C ARG A 163 -0.26 3.06 19.89
#